data_AF-A0A1N6FV92-F1
#
_entry.id   AF-A0A1N6FV92-F1
#
_cell.length_a   1.000
_cell.length_b   1.000
_cell.length_c   1.000
_cell.angle_alpha   90.00
_cell.angle_beta   90.00
_cell.angle_gamma   90.00
#
_symmetry.space_group_name_H-M   'P 1'
#
loop_
_entity.id
_entity.type
_entity.pdbx_description
1 polymer ?
#
loop_
_entity_poly.entity_id
_entity_poly.type
_entity_poly.pdbx_seq_one_letter_code
_entity_poly.pdbx_strand_id
1 'polypeptide(L)'
;MIYMLIANESSAQLSKEQYDVLNVSYKDTSVKLFNYTIETKVWSKFLNSSDLDFYKSATCDFFDEEFILASQEVESKLWGLHSKHLEKKKLPAGIEIVDRYDLALVRTTEPIIVGKYAFVFQEAEDNQFLFILIKENGKWNRRCSLDLYQEPFVDPIIK
;
A
#
# COMPACT_ATOMS: atom_id res chain seq x y z
N MET A 1 16.65 -40.82 3.64
CA MET A 1 15.60 -39.83 3.35
C MET A 1 16.13 -38.49 3.84
N ILE A 2 16.65 -37.66 2.94
CA ILE A 2 17.28 -36.39 3.28
C ILE A 2 16.16 -35.36 3.40
N TYR A 3 15.91 -34.87 4.62
CA TYR A 3 15.09 -33.67 4.81
C TYR A 3 15.92 -32.47 4.38
N MET A 4 15.70 -31.98 3.16
CA MET A 4 16.17 -30.66 2.75
C MET A 4 15.36 -29.62 3.54
N LEU A 5 16.00 -29.02 4.54
CA LEU A 5 15.61 -27.71 5.07
C LEU A 5 15.88 -26.68 3.98
N ILE A 6 14.87 -26.37 3.16
CA ILE A 6 14.84 -25.12 2.39
C ILE A 6 13.96 -24.16 3.17
N ALA A 7 14.51 -23.61 4.25
CA ALA A 7 14.02 -22.37 4.83
C ALA A 7 15.12 -21.33 4.62
N ASN A 8 15.19 -20.82 3.39
CA ASN A 8 15.90 -19.59 3.11
C ASN A 8 14.96 -18.65 2.36
N GLU A 9 13.80 -18.40 2.96
CA GLU A 9 13.03 -17.20 2.68
C GLU A 9 13.86 -16.05 3.23
N SER A 10 14.49 -15.30 2.34
CA SER A 10 15.08 -14.00 2.64
C SER A 10 14.00 -13.17 3.34
N SER A 11 14.08 -13.07 4.68
CA SER A 11 13.31 -12.15 5.52
C SER A 11 13.79 -10.72 5.29
N ALA A 12 13.76 -10.28 4.03
CA ALA A 12 14.18 -8.94 3.65
C ALA A 12 13.29 -7.94 4.38
N GLN A 13 13.87 -7.21 5.32
CA GLN A 13 13.16 -6.14 6.02
C GLN A 13 12.86 -5.00 5.05
N LEU A 14 11.81 -4.24 5.36
CA LEU A 14 11.59 -2.97 4.69
C LEU A 14 12.80 -2.05 4.88
N SER A 15 13.13 -1.30 3.82
CA SER A 15 14.18 -0.30 3.88
C SER A 15 13.77 0.86 4.80
N LYS A 16 14.76 1.66 5.23
CA LYS A 16 14.49 2.88 5.99
C LYS A 16 13.51 3.81 5.25
N GLU A 17 13.69 3.98 3.95
CA GLU A 17 12.84 4.87 3.14
C GLU A 17 11.41 4.36 3.04
N GLN A 18 11.20 3.05 3.02
CA GLN A 18 9.86 2.46 3.07
C GLN A 18 9.17 2.69 4.41
N TYR A 19 9.91 2.59 5.52
CA TYR A 19 9.37 3.00 6.82
C TYR A 19 9.04 4.49 6.87
N ASP A 20 9.87 5.35 6.27
CA ASP A 20 9.59 6.79 6.18
C ASP A 20 8.28 7.04 5.41
N VAL A 21 8.02 6.28 4.34
CA VAL A 21 6.73 6.32 3.61
C VAL A 21 5.57 5.86 4.49
N LEU A 22 5.67 4.69 5.15
CA LEU A 22 4.61 4.19 6.04
C LEU A 22 4.31 5.15 7.20
N ASN A 23 5.34 5.80 7.76
CA ASN A 23 5.17 6.79 8.81
C ASN A 23 4.30 7.97 8.36
N VAL A 24 4.42 8.40 7.11
CA VAL A 24 3.59 9.47 6.54
C VAL A 24 2.20 8.95 6.19
N SER A 25 2.08 7.75 5.63
CA SER A 25 0.77 7.14 5.30
C SER A 25 -0.13 7.00 6.53
N TYR A 26 0.44 6.63 7.67
CA TYR A 26 -0.26 6.41 8.94
C TYR A 26 -0.16 7.58 9.92
N LYS A 27 0.30 8.75 9.47
CA LYS A 27 0.43 9.92 10.33
C LYS A 27 -0.93 10.24 10.96
N ASP A 28 -0.91 10.50 12.27
CA ASP A 28 -2.09 10.86 13.06
C ASP A 28 -3.23 9.81 13.05
N THR A 29 -2.94 8.57 12.63
CA THR A 29 -3.89 7.46 12.60
C THR A 29 -3.63 6.49 13.77
N SER A 30 -4.71 5.98 14.38
CA SER A 30 -4.66 4.86 15.32
C SER A 30 -5.37 3.65 14.70
N VAL A 31 -4.65 2.55 14.47
CA VAL A 31 -5.23 1.36 13.81
C VAL A 31 -4.50 0.06 14.16
N LYS A 32 -5.21 -1.07 14.05
CA LYS A 32 -4.66 -2.43 14.15
C LYS A 32 -4.20 -2.91 12.79
N LEU A 33 -2.89 -2.88 12.58
CA LEU A 33 -2.22 -3.24 11.35
C LEU A 33 -1.71 -4.67 11.44
N PHE A 34 -1.92 -5.46 10.38
CA PHE A 34 -1.36 -6.80 10.28
C PHE A 34 0.19 -6.76 10.35
N ASN A 35 0.80 -7.71 11.05
CA ASN A 35 2.25 -7.73 11.32
C ASN A 35 3.12 -7.99 10.07
N TYR A 36 2.55 -8.39 8.94
CA TYR A 36 3.25 -8.52 7.67
C TYR A 36 2.64 -7.66 6.56
N THR A 37 3.45 -7.29 5.58
CA THR A 37 2.93 -6.72 4.33
C THR A 37 2.22 -7.78 3.49
N ILE A 38 1.20 -7.37 2.74
CA ILE A 38 0.47 -8.28 1.84
C ILE A 38 1.02 -8.22 0.41
N GLU A 39 0.91 -9.35 -0.29
CA GLU A 39 1.25 -9.48 -1.70
C GLU A 39 -0.01 -9.29 -2.56
N THR A 40 -0.43 -8.05 -2.80
CA THR A 40 -1.61 -7.84 -3.65
C THR A 40 -1.16 -7.46 -5.05
N LYS A 41 -1.20 -8.42 -6.00
CA LYS A 41 -0.81 -8.19 -7.40
C LYS A 41 -1.91 -7.56 -8.26
N VAL A 42 -3.16 -7.60 -7.78
CA VAL A 42 -4.33 -7.20 -8.59
C VAL A 42 -4.51 -5.68 -8.61
N TRP A 43 -4.13 -4.96 -7.55
CA TRP A 43 -4.41 -3.53 -7.45
C TRP A 43 -3.61 -2.69 -8.45
N SER A 44 -2.41 -3.11 -8.85
CA SER A 44 -1.61 -2.34 -9.81
C SER A 44 -2.25 -2.25 -11.19
N LYS A 45 -3.18 -3.17 -11.52
CA LYS A 45 -3.98 -3.06 -12.74
C LYS A 45 -4.85 -1.81 -12.74
N PHE A 46 -5.29 -1.33 -11.57
CA PHE A 46 -6.04 -0.08 -11.47
C PHE A 46 -5.21 1.11 -11.95
N LEU A 47 -3.90 1.14 -11.65
CA LEU A 47 -3.00 2.21 -12.12
C LEU A 47 -2.87 2.28 -13.65
N ASN A 48 -3.11 1.16 -14.34
CA ASN A 48 -3.00 1.06 -15.79
C ASN A 48 -4.38 1.01 -16.48
N SER A 49 -5.47 1.19 -15.73
CA SER A 49 -6.84 1.09 -16.24
C SER A 49 -7.40 2.45 -16.67
N SER A 50 -8.41 2.44 -17.53
CA SER A 50 -9.23 3.63 -17.84
C SER A 50 -9.94 4.19 -16.61
N ASP A 51 -10.13 3.38 -15.57
CA ASP A 51 -10.73 3.83 -14.31
C ASP A 51 -9.79 4.78 -13.57
N LEU A 52 -8.47 4.64 -13.73
CA LEU A 52 -7.54 5.64 -13.21
C LEU A 52 -7.88 6.99 -13.81
N ASP A 53 -8.10 7.11 -15.12
CA ASP A 53 -8.43 8.38 -15.77
C ASP A 53 -9.67 9.08 -15.16
N PHE A 54 -10.66 8.29 -14.72
CA PHE A 54 -11.78 8.81 -13.93
C PHE A 54 -11.30 9.38 -12.58
N TYR A 55 -10.55 8.60 -11.79
CA TYR A 55 -9.95 9.06 -10.54
C TYR A 55 -8.99 10.25 -10.74
N LYS A 56 -8.29 10.31 -11.88
CA LYS A 56 -7.38 11.41 -12.25
C LYS A 56 -8.12 12.73 -12.33
N SER A 57 -9.34 12.70 -12.87
CA SER A 57 -10.16 13.90 -13.02
C SER A 57 -10.81 14.36 -11.71
N ALA A 58 -10.95 13.47 -10.72
CA ALA A 58 -11.83 13.69 -9.58
C ALA A 58 -11.12 13.88 -8.21
N THR A 59 -9.89 13.38 -8.01
CA THR A 59 -9.36 13.21 -6.63
C THR A 59 -7.91 13.60 -6.36
N CYS A 60 -7.02 13.66 -7.36
CA CYS A 60 -5.65 14.15 -7.16
C CYS A 60 -5.36 15.38 -8.03
N ASP A 61 -4.54 16.31 -7.53
CA ASP A 61 -4.17 17.55 -8.21
C ASP A 61 -2.87 17.44 -9.04
N PHE A 62 -2.33 16.23 -9.20
CA PHE A 62 -1.07 15.97 -9.90
C PHE A 62 -1.17 14.72 -10.77
N PHE A 63 -1.09 14.91 -12.09
CA PHE A 63 -0.98 13.85 -13.09
C PHE A 63 -0.04 14.29 -14.19
N ASP A 64 1.20 14.60 -13.80
CA ASP A 64 2.26 14.91 -14.75
C ASP A 64 2.75 13.63 -15.48
N GLU A 65 3.52 13.83 -16.55
CA GLU A 65 4.09 12.74 -17.35
C GLU A 65 4.97 11.81 -16.49
N GLU A 66 5.69 12.36 -15.51
CA GLU A 66 6.52 11.58 -14.59
C GLU A 66 5.68 10.63 -13.73
N PHE A 67 4.49 11.05 -13.29
CA PHE A 67 3.57 10.19 -12.54
C PHE A 67 3.09 9.02 -13.41
N ILE A 68 2.72 9.28 -14.67
CA ILE A 68 2.25 8.24 -15.59
C ILE A 68 3.34 7.19 -15.82
N LEU A 69 4.58 7.63 -16.04
CA LEU A 69 5.72 6.72 -16.18
C LEU A 69 5.93 5.93 -14.89
N ALA A 70 5.89 6.61 -13.73
CA ALA A 70 6.06 5.96 -12.44
C ALA A 70 4.97 4.90 -12.16
N SER A 71 3.71 5.18 -12.52
CA SER A 71 2.59 4.26 -12.32
C SER A 71 2.70 3.00 -13.18
N GLN A 72 3.20 3.13 -14.42
CA GLN A 72 3.45 2.00 -15.32
C GLN A 72 4.56 1.08 -14.78
N GLU A 73 5.57 1.62 -14.10
CA GLU A 73 6.66 0.83 -13.52
C GLU A 73 6.24 0.02 -12.28
N VAL A 74 5.20 0.45 -11.56
CA VAL A 74 4.76 -0.19 -10.30
C VAL A 74 4.52 -1.69 -10.47
N GLU A 75 3.82 -2.08 -11.54
CA GLU A 75 3.49 -3.49 -11.79
C GLU A 75 4.76 -4.35 -11.86
N SER A 76 5.77 -3.89 -12.60
CA SER A 76 7.05 -4.61 -12.73
C SER A 76 7.78 -4.76 -11.39
N LYS A 77 7.65 -3.79 -10.49
CA LYS A 77 8.28 -3.83 -9.16
C LYS A 77 7.55 -4.71 -8.17
N LEU A 78 6.25 -4.93 -8.36
CA LEU A 78 5.47 -5.87 -7.54
C LEU A 78 5.80 -7.33 -7.87
N TRP A 79 6.21 -7.62 -9.11
CA TRP A 79 6.65 -8.93 -9.52
C TRP A 79 7.95 -9.32 -8.80
N GLY A 80 7.81 -10.14 -7.75
CA GLY A 80 8.94 -10.63 -6.94
C GLY A 80 9.03 -10.03 -5.54
N LEU A 81 8.10 -9.17 -5.14
CA LEU A 81 7.96 -8.80 -3.74
C LEU A 81 7.35 -9.94 -2.96
N HIS A 82 7.93 -10.18 -1.78
CA HIS A 82 7.45 -11.12 -0.80
C HIS A 82 6.84 -10.38 0.39
N SER A 83 6.00 -11.07 1.14
CA SER A 83 5.54 -10.59 2.44
C SER A 83 6.72 -10.28 3.39
N LYS A 84 6.70 -9.09 4.02
CA LYS A 84 7.76 -8.61 4.91
C LYS A 84 7.21 -8.28 6.29
N HIS A 85 7.92 -8.68 7.33
CA HIS A 85 7.55 -8.37 8.70
C HIS A 85 7.70 -6.87 9.00
N LEU A 86 6.70 -6.29 9.67
CA LEU A 86 6.67 -4.90 10.10
C LEU A 86 7.24 -4.74 11.50
N GLU A 87 8.27 -3.91 11.65
CA GLU A 87 8.85 -3.61 12.96
C GLU A 87 8.08 -2.48 13.66
N LYS A 88 7.30 -2.82 14.70
CA LYS A 88 6.52 -1.85 15.48
C LYS A 88 7.34 -0.62 15.93
N LYS A 89 8.61 -0.80 16.33
CA LYS A 89 9.49 0.30 16.77
C LYS A 89 9.81 1.32 15.67
N LYS A 90 9.60 0.99 14.39
CA LYS A 90 9.85 1.85 13.23
C LYS A 90 8.55 2.46 12.65
N LEU A 91 7.40 2.15 13.25
CA LEU A 91 6.07 2.62 12.86
C LEU A 91 5.57 3.72 13.82
N PRO A 92 4.54 4.49 13.43
CA PRO A 92 3.96 5.49 14.31
C PRO A 92 3.41 4.89 15.61
N ALA A 93 3.40 5.69 16.68
CA ALA A 93 3.00 5.24 18.01
C ALA A 93 1.57 4.66 18.03
N GLY A 94 0.63 5.29 17.31
CA GLY A 94 -0.78 4.87 17.23
C GLY A 94 -1.05 3.54 16.51
N ILE A 95 -0.05 2.93 15.87
CA ILE A 95 -0.23 1.64 15.18
C ILE A 95 -0.10 0.47 16.16
N GLU A 96 -1.15 -0.31 16.34
CA GLU A 96 -1.05 -1.60 17.02
C GLU A 96 -0.72 -2.68 15.96
N ILE A 97 0.28 -3.52 16.21
CA ILE A 97 0.60 -4.66 15.35
C ILE A 97 -0.15 -5.89 15.84
N VAL A 98 -0.83 -6.59 14.92
CA VAL A 98 -1.55 -7.83 15.22
C VAL A 98 -1.05 -8.98 14.35
N ASP A 99 -0.92 -10.16 14.94
CA ASP A 99 -0.35 -11.33 14.27
C ASP A 99 -1.33 -12.13 13.42
N ARG A 100 -2.62 -11.86 13.60
CA ARG A 100 -3.71 -12.58 12.95
C ARG A 100 -4.33 -11.73 11.87
N TYR A 101 -4.32 -12.25 10.64
CA TYR A 101 -4.84 -11.55 9.47
C TYR A 101 -6.30 -11.13 9.65
N ASP A 102 -7.14 -11.99 10.21
CA ASP A 102 -8.57 -11.77 10.42
C ASP A 102 -8.90 -10.78 11.53
N LEU A 103 -7.97 -10.54 12.46
CA LEU A 103 -8.12 -9.57 13.54
C LEU A 103 -7.56 -8.19 13.19
N ALA A 104 -6.84 -8.08 12.07
CA ALA A 104 -6.34 -6.80 11.57
C ALA A 104 -7.48 -5.99 10.96
N LEU A 105 -7.59 -4.72 11.37
CA LEU A 105 -8.49 -3.75 10.74
C LEU A 105 -7.92 -3.29 9.40
N VAL A 106 -6.59 -3.28 9.29
CA VAL A 106 -5.87 -2.85 8.10
C VAL A 106 -4.76 -3.82 7.75
N ARG A 107 -4.58 -4.06 6.45
CA ARG A 107 -3.39 -4.68 5.85
C ARG A 107 -2.81 -3.73 4.82
N THR A 108 -1.49 -3.76 4.65
CA THR A 108 -0.78 -2.86 3.73
C THR A 108 0.26 -3.60 2.91
N THR A 109 0.51 -3.15 1.69
CA THR A 109 1.67 -3.61 0.93
C THR A 109 2.95 -3.00 1.46
N GLU A 110 4.07 -3.56 1.04
CA GLU A 110 5.32 -2.83 0.99
C GLU A 110 5.15 -1.56 0.15
N PRO A 111 5.67 -0.39 0.59
CA PRO A 111 5.68 0.80 -0.24
C PRO A 111 6.53 0.61 -1.49
N ILE A 112 5.92 0.86 -2.65
CA ILE A 112 6.60 0.84 -3.95
C ILE A 112 7.10 2.23 -4.26
N ILE A 113 8.41 2.40 -4.35
CA ILE A 113 9.03 3.70 -4.61
C ILE A 113 9.55 3.74 -6.05
N VAL A 114 9.14 4.76 -6.80
CA VAL A 114 9.56 5.03 -8.18
C VAL A 114 9.88 6.51 -8.31
N GLY A 115 11.17 6.85 -8.42
CA GLY A 115 11.62 8.23 -8.46
C GLY A 115 11.15 9.03 -7.23
N LYS A 116 10.39 10.10 -7.47
CA LYS A 116 9.79 10.95 -6.42
C LYS A 116 8.44 10.44 -5.91
N TYR A 117 7.91 9.34 -6.43
CA TYR A 117 6.60 8.81 -6.08
C TYR A 117 6.71 7.57 -5.20
N ALA A 118 5.77 7.43 -4.26
CA ALA A 118 5.56 6.20 -3.52
C ALA A 118 4.10 5.79 -3.53
N PHE A 119 3.86 4.50 -3.68
CA PHE A 119 2.54 3.88 -3.76
C PHE A 119 2.39 2.88 -2.63
N VAL A 120 1.33 3.05 -1.82
CA VAL A 120 1.02 2.17 -0.70
C VAL A 120 -0.41 1.70 -0.85
N PHE A 121 -0.59 0.42 -1.13
CA PHE A 121 -1.92 -0.17 -1.18
C PHE A 121 -2.33 -0.65 0.21
N GLN A 122 -3.57 -0.38 0.56
CA GLN A 122 -4.16 -0.70 1.85
C GLN A 122 -5.50 -1.41 1.66
N GLU A 123 -5.70 -2.52 2.37
CA GLU A 123 -7.00 -3.16 2.55
C GLU A 123 -7.51 -2.88 3.96
N ALA A 124 -8.71 -2.34 4.06
CA ALA A 124 -9.51 -2.28 5.29
C ALA A 124 -10.81 -3.04 5.04
N GLU A 125 -11.44 -3.59 6.09
CA GLU A 125 -12.66 -4.43 6.07
C GLU A 125 -13.42 -4.49 4.72
N ASP A 126 -14.10 -3.41 4.33
CA ASP A 126 -14.88 -3.33 3.08
C ASP A 126 -14.31 -2.35 2.03
N ASN A 127 -13.10 -1.84 2.25
CA ASN A 127 -12.52 -0.77 1.45
C ASN A 127 -11.07 -1.04 1.04
N GLN A 128 -10.75 -0.70 -0.20
CA GLN A 128 -9.38 -0.75 -0.70
C GLN A 128 -8.91 0.65 -1.07
N PHE A 129 -7.74 1.03 -0.58
CA PHE A 129 -7.16 2.34 -0.79
C PHE A 129 -5.80 2.23 -1.45
N LEU A 130 -5.50 3.17 -2.35
CA LEU A 130 -4.16 3.43 -2.82
C LEU A 130 -3.72 4.82 -2.35
N PHE A 131 -2.75 4.86 -1.44
CA PHE A 131 -2.10 6.10 -1.07
C PHE A 131 -0.98 6.41 -2.04
N ILE A 132 -0.96 7.64 -2.52
CA ILE A 132 0.09 8.17 -3.39
C ILE A 132 0.79 9.29 -2.62
N LEU A 133 2.09 9.10 -2.43
CA LEU A 133 2.96 10.05 -1.78
C LEU A 133 3.97 10.60 -2.78
N ILE A 134 4.32 11.88 -2.61
CA ILE A 134 5.36 12.55 -3.41
C ILE A 134 6.46 13.02 -2.48
N LYS A 135 7.70 12.85 -2.92
CA LYS A 135 8.89 13.35 -2.24
C LYS A 135 9.22 14.75 -2.73
N GLU A 136 9.11 15.73 -1.85
CA GLU A 136 9.43 17.13 -2.13
C GLU A 136 10.43 17.63 -1.09
N ASN A 137 11.51 18.28 -1.53
CA ASN A 137 12.58 18.76 -0.65
C ASN A 137 13.12 17.68 0.31
N GLY A 138 13.21 16.44 -0.19
CA GLY A 138 13.69 15.28 0.57
C GLY A 138 12.69 14.67 1.56
N LYS A 139 11.45 15.16 1.63
CA LYS A 139 10.42 14.68 2.55
C LYS A 139 9.24 14.07 1.80
N TRP A 140 8.74 12.95 2.29
CA TRP A 140 7.51 12.34 1.78
C TRP A 140 6.29 13.10 2.30
N ASN A 141 5.38 13.42 1.39
CA ASN A 141 4.08 13.99 1.70
C ASN A 141 3.00 13.11 1.08
N ARG A 142 1.98 12.74 1.86
CA ARG A 142 0.78 12.10 1.30
C ARG A 142 0.02 13.15 0.50
N ARG A 143 -0.15 12.90 -0.80
CA ARG A 143 -0.76 13.85 -1.73
C ARG A 143 -2.13 13.40 -2.20
N CYS A 144 -2.33 12.08 -2.33
CA CYS A 144 -3.62 11.54 -2.74
C CYS A 144 -3.94 10.21 -2.05
N SER A 145 -5.23 9.90 -2.05
CA SER A 145 -5.83 8.64 -1.63
C SER A 145 -6.88 8.28 -2.66
N LEU A 146 -6.73 7.15 -3.32
CA LEU A 146 -7.71 6.64 -4.26
C LEU A 146 -8.46 5.48 -3.61
N ASP A 147 -9.78 5.54 -3.61
CA ASP A 147 -10.62 4.40 -3.22
C ASP A 147 -10.72 3.48 -4.44
N LEU A 148 -10.14 2.29 -4.37
CA LEU A 148 -10.08 1.35 -5.49
C LEU A 148 -11.27 0.38 -5.52
N TYR A 149 -11.84 0.12 -4.36
CA TYR A 149 -13.04 -0.68 -4.21
C TYR A 149 -13.79 -0.21 -2.97
N GLN A 150 -15.05 0.17 -3.17
CA GLN A 150 -16.08 0.21 -2.13
C GLN A 150 -17.08 -0.88 -2.55
N GLU A 151 -17.48 -1.78 -1.65
CA GLU A 151 -18.72 -2.51 -1.92
C GLU A 151 -19.80 -1.47 -2.26
N PRO A 152 -20.59 -1.65 -3.33
CA PRO A 152 -21.62 -0.69 -3.66
C PRO A 152 -22.57 -0.61 -2.47
N PHE A 153 -22.71 0.59 -1.88
CA PHE A 153 -23.79 0.87 -0.94
C PHE A 153 -25.12 0.62 -1.67
N VAL A 154 -25.67 -0.59 -1.50
CA VAL A 154 -27.06 -0.93 -1.83
C VAL A 154 -27.69 -1.56 -0.59
N ASP A 155 -28.47 -0.69 0.04
CA ASP A 155 -29.42 -0.87 1.15
C ASP A 155 -30.21 -2.20 1.08
N PRO A 156 -30.38 -2.97 2.18
CA PRO A 156 -31.19 -4.20 2.19
C PRO A 156 -32.70 -3.99 1.96
N ILE A 157 -33.15 -2.81 1.52
CA ILE A 157 -34.58 -2.50 1.38
C ILE A 157 -34.85 -1.58 0.17
N ILE A 158 -34.92 -2.13 -1.04
CA ILE A 158 -35.94 -1.70 -2.02
C ILE A 158 -36.47 -2.97 -2.73
N LYS A 159 -37.80 -3.05 -2.74
CA LYS A 159 -38.68 -4.22 -2.96
C LYS A 159 -38.50 -5.00 -4.26
#